data_AF-A0A7T8QX59-F1
#
_entry.id   AF-A0A7T8QX59-F1
#
_cell.length_a   1.000
_cell.length_b   1.000
_cell.length_c   1.000
_cell.angle_alpha   90.00
_cell.angle_beta   90.00
_cell.angle_gamma   90.00
#
_symmetry.space_group_name_H-M   'P 1'
#
loop_
_entity.id
_entity.type
_entity.pdbx_description
1 polymer ?
#
loop_
_entity_poly.entity_id
_entity_poly.type
_entity_poly.pdbx_seq_one_letter_code
_entity_poly.pdbx_strand_id
1 'polypeptide(L)'
;MEEEKRHAMSPKEVIQFFNYPKSTVQDQWKAWNSFKKNDAHCKKRSRSLGATRTDEFVAEVKRKVNEDGNKSYAKLAADMGCFKQTIANIINKDLGYSSETQAWLLENLPYHWSLDLWPPSSPDCNPLDYFFWGMVENKTKKHAHNTLDFLRAAIVEEFANMKKDVVAKACSHFRHRLETVVAADGGYIEK
;
A
#
# COMPACT_ATOMS: atom_id res chain seq x y z
N MET A 1 -27.47 -20.33 -18.59
CA MET A 1 -26.87 -19.02 -18.94
C MET A 1 -25.91 -19.28 -20.08
N GLU A 2 -26.44 -19.15 -21.29
CA GLU A 2 -25.84 -19.60 -22.54
C GLU A 2 -24.86 -18.52 -23.01
N GLU A 3 -23.57 -18.84 -22.96
CA GLU A 3 -22.50 -17.91 -23.34
C GLU A 3 -22.59 -17.64 -24.84
N GLU A 4 -23.11 -16.46 -25.17
CA GLU A 4 -23.33 -15.96 -26.52
C GLU A 4 -22.00 -15.94 -27.28
N LYS A 5 -21.74 -17.00 -28.06
CA LYS A 5 -20.54 -17.13 -28.89
C LYS A 5 -20.58 -16.08 -30.00
N ARG A 6 -20.09 -14.87 -29.70
CA ARG A 6 -19.79 -13.85 -30.72
C ARG A 6 -18.99 -14.50 -31.84
N HIS A 7 -19.56 -14.54 -33.04
CA HIS A 7 -18.93 -15.15 -34.21
C HIS A 7 -17.66 -14.39 -34.55
N ALA A 8 -16.50 -14.92 -34.15
CA ALA A 8 -15.22 -14.27 -34.40
C ALA A 8 -14.95 -14.28 -35.92
N MET A 9 -14.76 -13.09 -36.51
CA MET A 9 -14.41 -12.97 -37.93
C MET A 9 -13.17 -13.79 -38.26
N SER A 10 -13.24 -14.56 -39.34
CA SER A 10 -12.11 -15.31 -39.85
C SER A 10 -11.02 -14.38 -40.41
N PRO A 11 -9.75 -14.82 -40.47
CA PRO A 11 -8.66 -14.03 -41.05
C PRO A 11 -8.94 -13.50 -42.45
N LYS A 12 -9.71 -14.26 -43.25
CA LYS A 12 -10.08 -13.85 -44.61
C LYS A 12 -11.07 -12.70 -44.61
N GLU A 13 -12.05 -12.72 -43.73
CA GLU A 13 -13.03 -11.64 -43.55
C GLU A 13 -12.34 -10.38 -43.01
N VAL A 14 -11.38 -10.52 -42.09
CA VAL A 14 -10.59 -9.38 -41.58
C VAL A 14 -9.75 -8.73 -42.69
N ILE A 15 -9.09 -9.53 -43.54
CA ILE A 15 -8.33 -9.03 -44.70
C ILE A 15 -9.26 -8.28 -45.65
N GLN A 16 -10.42 -8.86 -45.95
CA GLN A 16 -11.37 -8.30 -46.91
C GLN A 16 -12.05 -7.02 -46.38
N PHE A 17 -12.40 -6.99 -45.10
CA PHE A 17 -13.14 -5.88 -44.50
C PHE A 17 -12.23 -4.68 -44.19
N PHE A 18 -11.04 -4.93 -43.63
CA PHE A 18 -10.13 -3.86 -43.21
C PHE A 18 -9.00 -3.58 -44.21
N ASN A 19 -8.91 -4.35 -45.30
CA ASN A 19 -7.87 -4.26 -46.33
C ASN A 19 -6.44 -4.34 -45.79
N TYR A 20 -6.23 -5.08 -44.70
CA TYR A 20 -4.91 -5.27 -44.13
C TYR A 20 -4.07 -6.25 -44.97
N PRO A 21 -2.73 -6.08 -45.00
CA PRO A 21 -1.85 -7.05 -45.62
C PRO A 21 -2.09 -8.45 -45.06
N LYS A 22 -2.23 -9.43 -45.98
CA LYS A 22 -2.48 -10.83 -45.62
C LYS A 22 -1.45 -11.39 -44.64
N SER A 23 -0.19 -10.97 -44.75
CA SER A 23 0.89 -11.34 -43.83
C SER A 23 0.58 -10.92 -42.40
N THR A 24 0.26 -9.64 -42.18
CA THR A 24 -0.01 -9.08 -40.85
C THR A 24 -1.18 -9.78 -40.17
N VAL A 25 -2.28 -10.02 -40.88
CA VAL A 25 -3.45 -10.69 -40.29
C VAL A 25 -3.13 -12.14 -39.94
N GLN A 26 -2.41 -12.86 -40.80
CA GLN A 26 -2.00 -14.24 -40.54
C GLN A 26 -1.02 -14.35 -39.37
N ASP A 27 -0.08 -13.41 -39.24
CA ASP A 27 0.90 -13.39 -38.15
C ASP A 27 0.23 -13.13 -36.80
N GLN A 28 -0.67 -12.14 -36.73
CA GLN A 28 -1.43 -11.85 -35.51
C GLN A 28 -2.40 -12.98 -35.16
N TRP A 29 -3.04 -13.60 -36.15
CA TRP A 29 -3.93 -14.73 -35.91
C TRP A 29 -3.18 -15.97 -35.37
N LYS A 30 -1.97 -16.25 -35.89
CA LYS A 30 -1.08 -17.28 -35.36
C LYS A 30 -0.64 -16.95 -33.93
N ALA A 31 -0.23 -15.71 -33.66
CA ALA A 31 0.16 -15.26 -32.32
C ALA A 31 -0.99 -15.41 -31.32
N TRP A 32 -2.21 -15.03 -31.70
CA TRP A 32 -3.40 -15.11 -30.87
C TRP A 32 -3.84 -16.57 -30.59
N ASN A 33 -3.77 -17.45 -31.59
CA ASN A 33 -4.06 -18.87 -31.37
C ASN A 33 -2.98 -19.57 -30.54
N SER A 34 -1.72 -19.18 -30.71
CA SER A 34 -0.62 -19.64 -29.85
C SER A 34 -0.80 -19.18 -28.40
N PHE A 35 -1.27 -17.94 -28.20
CA PHE A 35 -1.63 -17.39 -26.89
C PHE A 35 -2.79 -18.16 -26.25
N LYS A 36 -3.88 -18.40 -27.00
CA LYS A 36 -5.03 -19.18 -26.51
C LYS A 36 -4.70 -20.63 -26.16
N LYS A 37 -3.79 -21.27 -26.89
CA LYS A 37 -3.47 -22.69 -26.68
C LYS A 37 -2.56 -22.96 -25.48
N ASN A 38 -1.74 -21.99 -25.08
CA ASN A 38 -0.69 -22.24 -24.10
C ASN A 38 -0.96 -21.68 -22.70
N ASP A 39 -2.15 -21.10 -22.43
CA ASP A 39 -2.44 -20.33 -21.21
C ASP A 39 -1.28 -19.39 -20.81
N ALA A 40 -0.56 -18.92 -21.85
CA ALA A 40 0.83 -18.54 -21.69
C ALA A 40 0.87 -17.13 -21.16
N HIS A 41 1.17 -17.05 -19.87
CA HIS A 41 1.72 -15.88 -19.22
C HIS A 41 2.61 -15.11 -20.20
N CYS A 42 2.20 -13.90 -20.59
CA CYS A 42 3.05 -13.02 -21.39
C CYS A 42 4.41 -13.01 -20.70
N LYS A 43 5.46 -13.53 -21.35
CA LYS A 43 6.83 -13.45 -20.81
C LYS A 43 7.09 -11.97 -20.58
N LYS A 44 6.97 -11.52 -19.33
CA LYS A 44 7.30 -10.15 -18.97
C LYS A 44 8.72 -9.97 -19.46
N ARG A 45 8.97 -8.96 -20.29
CA ARG A 45 10.34 -8.59 -20.63
C ARG A 45 11.12 -8.50 -19.32
N SER A 46 12.27 -9.16 -19.27
CA SER A 46 13.24 -8.97 -18.21
C SER A 46 13.38 -7.46 -18.01
N ARG A 47 12.98 -6.98 -16.84
CA ARG A 47 13.19 -5.58 -16.49
C ARG A 47 14.69 -5.48 -16.24
N SER A 48 15.39 -4.73 -17.07
CA SER A 48 16.73 -4.27 -16.69
C SER A 48 16.55 -3.50 -15.38
N LEU A 49 17.11 -4.05 -14.30
CA LEU A 49 17.49 -3.23 -13.17
C LEU A 49 18.48 -2.22 -13.77
N GLY A 50 18.13 -0.94 -13.77
CA GLY A 50 19.04 0.09 -14.27
C GLY A 50 20.38 -0.04 -13.54
N ALA A 51 21.50 0.25 -14.22
CA ALA A 51 22.86 -0.04 -13.75
C ALA A 51 23.20 0.40 -12.31
N THR A 52 22.40 1.29 -11.71
CA THR A 52 22.54 1.78 -10.33
C THR A 52 21.83 0.93 -9.26
N ARG A 53 20.88 0.06 -9.62
CA ARG A 53 20.10 -0.80 -8.69
C ARG A 53 20.67 -2.22 -8.67
N THR A 54 21.93 -2.36 -8.26
CA THR A 54 22.53 -3.68 -8.02
C THR A 54 22.05 -4.25 -6.68
N ASP A 55 22.15 -5.55 -6.50
CA ASP A 55 21.69 -6.22 -5.29
C ASP A 55 22.45 -5.73 -4.03
N GLU A 56 23.74 -5.39 -4.17
CA GLU A 56 24.55 -4.83 -3.08
C GLU A 56 24.06 -3.43 -2.68
N PHE A 57 23.70 -2.60 -3.67
CA PHE A 57 23.17 -1.27 -3.42
C PHE A 57 21.80 -1.35 -2.73
N VAL A 58 20.95 -2.29 -3.15
CA VAL A 58 19.66 -2.56 -2.51
C VAL A 58 19.85 -3.01 -1.04
N ALA A 59 20.81 -3.88 -0.77
CA ALA A 59 21.14 -4.32 0.59
C ALA A 59 21.64 -3.17 1.48
N GLU A 60 22.47 -2.27 0.93
CA GLU A 60 22.94 -1.09 1.66
C GLU A 60 21.81 -0.10 1.96
N VAL A 61 20.87 0.11 1.02
CA VAL A 61 19.65 0.87 1.29
C VAL A 61 18.86 0.22 2.43
N LYS A 62 18.69 -1.12 2.41
CA LYS A 62 17.99 -1.86 3.47
C LYS A 62 18.62 -1.64 4.84
N ARG A 63 19.96 -1.69 4.92
CA ARG A 63 20.72 -1.44 6.16
C ARG A 63 20.46 -0.03 6.69
N LYS A 64 20.60 1.01 5.85
CA LYS A 64 20.42 2.41 6.28
C LYS A 64 19.00 2.73 6.75
N VAL A 65 18.00 2.12 6.12
CA VAL A 65 16.60 2.26 6.55
C VAL A 65 16.38 1.61 7.92
N ASN A 66 16.96 0.44 8.16
CA ASN A 66 16.85 -0.24 9.45
C ASN A 66 17.59 0.49 10.58
N GLU A 67 18.67 1.21 10.27
CA GLU A 67 19.43 2.01 11.24
C GLU A 67 18.73 3.32 11.64
N ASP A 68 18.08 4.00 10.69
CA ASP A 68 17.37 5.26 10.95
C ASP A 68 16.13 5.38 10.05
N GLY A 69 15.04 4.76 10.49
CA GLY A 69 13.77 4.68 9.77
C GLY A 69 13.06 6.02 9.58
N ASN A 70 13.55 7.12 10.18
CA ASN A 70 12.97 8.46 10.03
C ASN A 70 13.65 9.31 8.95
N LYS A 71 14.67 8.81 8.26
CA LYS A 71 15.31 9.55 7.17
C LYS A 71 14.37 9.64 5.96
N SER A 72 14.18 10.86 5.47
CA SER A 72 13.45 11.07 4.23
C SER A 72 14.20 10.45 3.05
N TYR A 73 13.47 10.04 2.00
CA TYR A 73 14.08 9.51 0.77
C TYR A 73 15.09 10.48 0.15
N ALA A 74 14.89 11.79 0.31
CA ALA A 74 15.80 12.81 -0.18
C ALA A 74 17.13 12.82 0.61
N LYS A 75 17.08 12.61 1.93
CA LYS A 75 18.27 12.55 2.77
C LYS A 75 19.07 11.27 2.53
N LEU A 76 18.40 10.12 2.42
CA LEU A 76 19.04 8.87 2.03
C LEU A 76 19.70 8.96 0.65
N ALA A 77 19.02 9.61 -0.29
CA ALA A 77 19.54 9.84 -1.63
C ALA A 77 20.79 10.74 -1.63
N ALA A 78 20.80 11.81 -0.83
CA ALA A 78 21.97 12.65 -0.64
C ALA A 78 23.14 11.89 0.02
N ASP A 79 22.87 11.11 1.08
CA ASP A 79 23.87 10.31 1.80
C ASP A 79 24.48 9.19 0.91
N MET A 80 23.79 8.77 -0.15
CA MET A 80 24.20 7.69 -1.07
C MET A 80 24.59 8.20 -2.46
N GLY A 81 24.57 9.52 -2.69
CA GLY A 81 24.93 10.12 -3.98
C GLY A 81 24.01 9.70 -5.14
N CYS A 82 22.73 9.44 -4.89
CA CYS A 82 21.79 9.00 -5.91
C CYS A 82 20.56 9.90 -6.00
N PHE A 83 19.71 9.68 -7.00
CA PHE A 83 18.44 10.39 -7.10
C PHE A 83 17.41 9.86 -6.09
N LYS A 84 16.61 10.76 -5.50
CA LYS A 84 15.48 10.41 -4.61
C LYS A 84 14.59 9.29 -5.18
N GLN A 85 14.32 9.34 -6.49
CA GLN A 85 13.47 8.37 -7.15
C GLN A 85 14.08 6.95 -7.17
N THR A 86 15.40 6.82 -7.17
CA THR A 86 16.09 5.54 -7.10
C THR A 86 15.84 4.88 -5.74
N ILE A 87 16.01 5.63 -4.64
CA ILE A 87 15.68 5.17 -3.28
C ILE A 87 14.20 4.80 -3.18
N ALA A 88 13.29 5.64 -3.67
CA ALA A 88 11.85 5.36 -3.63
C ALA A 88 11.47 4.09 -4.42
N ASN A 89 12.09 3.86 -5.58
CA ASN A 89 11.86 2.65 -6.36
C ASN A 89 12.43 1.42 -5.63
N ILE A 90 13.62 1.50 -5.04
CA ILE A 90 14.22 0.39 -4.28
C ILE A 90 13.32 0.00 -3.11
N ILE A 91 12.93 0.97 -2.27
CA ILE A 91 12.11 0.73 -1.07
C ILE A 91 10.74 0.15 -1.44
N ASN A 92 10.05 0.74 -2.43
CA ASN A 92 8.67 0.36 -2.75
C ASN A 92 8.57 -0.86 -3.68
N LYS A 93 9.54 -1.07 -4.59
CA LYS A 93 9.46 -2.11 -5.63
C LYS A 93 10.39 -3.29 -5.40
N ASP A 94 11.60 -3.07 -4.87
CA ASP A 94 12.59 -4.14 -4.71
C ASP A 94 12.55 -4.74 -3.31
N LEU A 95 12.61 -3.89 -2.29
CA LEU A 95 12.53 -4.31 -0.89
C LEU A 95 11.11 -4.67 -0.48
N GLY A 96 10.12 -4.04 -1.11
CA GLY A 96 8.72 -4.33 -0.85
C GLY A 96 8.39 -4.16 0.62
N TYR A 97 8.92 -3.13 1.30
CA TYR A 97 8.71 -2.93 2.74
C TYR A 97 7.24 -2.91 3.15
N SER A 98 6.35 -2.50 2.23
CA SER A 98 4.91 -2.69 2.40
C SER A 98 4.56 -4.17 2.58
N SER A 99 5.04 -5.05 1.70
CA SER A 99 4.84 -6.50 1.78
C SER A 99 5.56 -7.15 2.96
N GLU A 100 6.80 -6.73 3.30
CA GLU A 100 7.54 -7.24 4.46
C GLU A 100 6.83 -6.86 5.77
N THR A 101 6.32 -5.64 5.86
CA THR A 101 5.53 -5.17 7.00
C THR A 101 4.20 -5.94 7.08
N GLN A 102 3.49 -6.13 5.97
CA GLN A 102 2.25 -6.92 5.96
C GLN A 102 2.50 -8.38 6.34
N ALA A 103 3.59 -9.00 5.85
CA ALA A 103 3.97 -10.36 6.24
C ALA A 103 4.28 -10.44 7.74
N TRP A 104 5.04 -9.48 8.27
CA TRP A 104 5.32 -9.41 9.70
C TRP A 104 4.03 -9.22 10.52
N LEU A 105 3.10 -8.36 10.07
CA LEU A 105 1.80 -8.17 10.73
C LEU A 105 0.95 -9.46 10.70
N LEU A 106 0.94 -10.19 9.58
CA LEU A 106 0.29 -11.49 9.47
C LEU A 106 0.87 -12.53 10.45
N GLU A 107 2.19 -12.55 10.61
CA GLU A 107 2.88 -13.48 11.50
C GLU A 107 2.72 -13.13 12.99
N ASN A 108 2.72 -11.84 13.34
CA ASN A 108 2.80 -11.37 14.72
C ASN A 108 1.47 -10.86 15.29
N LEU A 109 0.51 -10.48 14.44
CA LEU A 109 -0.80 -9.96 14.82
C LEU A 109 -1.91 -10.78 14.15
N PRO A 110 -2.37 -11.87 14.78
CA PRO A 110 -3.35 -12.79 14.19
C PRO A 110 -4.72 -12.15 13.89
N TYR A 111 -4.99 -10.94 14.41
CA TYR A 111 -6.26 -10.23 14.24
C TYR A 111 -6.11 -8.86 13.57
N HIS A 112 -5.01 -8.59 12.86
CA HIS A 112 -4.91 -7.35 12.08
C HIS A 112 -5.86 -7.40 10.87
N TRP A 113 -6.35 -6.23 10.46
CA TRP A 113 -7.13 -6.11 9.23
C TRP A 113 -6.18 -5.96 8.05
N SER A 114 -6.39 -6.77 7.03
CA SER A 114 -5.66 -6.66 5.76
C SER A 114 -6.07 -5.39 5.02
N LEU A 115 -5.22 -4.95 4.08
CA LEU A 115 -5.41 -3.70 3.35
C LEU A 115 -6.72 -3.63 2.57
N ASP A 116 -7.23 -4.78 2.12
CA ASP A 116 -8.50 -4.92 1.41
C ASP A 116 -9.72 -4.83 2.32
N LEU A 117 -9.56 -5.03 3.64
CA LEU A 117 -10.65 -4.99 4.61
C LEU A 117 -10.85 -3.59 5.21
N TRP A 118 -9.78 -2.83 5.43
CA TRP A 118 -9.87 -1.49 6.03
C TRP A 118 -10.24 -0.44 4.97
N PRO A 119 -11.35 0.31 5.14
CA PRO A 119 -11.75 1.32 4.17
C PRO A 119 -10.76 2.50 4.13
N PRO A 120 -10.43 3.03 2.93
CA PRO A 120 -9.55 4.19 2.83
C PRO A 120 -10.16 5.40 3.54
N SER A 121 -9.30 6.28 4.07
CA SER A 121 -9.72 7.57 4.68
C SER A 121 -10.74 7.46 5.81
N SER A 122 -10.66 6.42 6.64
CA SER A 122 -11.62 6.15 7.73
C SER A 122 -11.04 6.35 9.14
N PRO A 123 -10.61 7.58 9.52
CA PRO A 123 -10.14 7.86 10.88
C PRO A 123 -11.27 7.70 11.91
N ASP A 124 -12.52 7.86 11.48
CA ASP A 124 -13.71 7.68 12.31
C ASP A 124 -13.90 6.24 12.80
N CYS A 125 -13.20 5.28 12.20
CA CYS A 125 -13.21 3.88 12.62
C CYS A 125 -12.00 3.52 13.49
N ASN A 126 -10.95 4.34 13.60
CA ASN A 126 -9.76 3.98 14.36
C ASN A 126 -9.79 4.58 15.79
N PRO A 127 -9.80 3.75 16.87
CA PRO A 127 -9.79 4.25 18.24
C PRO A 127 -8.64 5.22 18.56
N LEU A 128 -7.49 5.03 17.92
CA LEU A 128 -6.35 5.95 18.05
C LEU A 128 -6.70 7.34 17.53
N ASP A 129 -7.35 7.41 16.37
CA ASP A 129 -7.64 8.67 15.67
C ASP A 129 -8.87 9.39 16.25
N TYR A 130 -9.97 8.69 16.50
CA TYR A 130 -11.19 9.33 16.99
C TYR A 130 -11.15 9.68 18.49
N PHE A 131 -10.27 9.06 19.28
CA PHE A 131 -10.24 9.25 20.74
C PHE A 131 -8.84 9.52 21.30
N PHE A 132 -7.92 8.55 21.21
CA PHE A 132 -6.69 8.59 21.99
C PHE A 132 -5.81 9.81 21.66
N TRP A 133 -5.62 10.11 20.38
CA TRP A 133 -4.81 11.27 19.97
C TRP A 133 -5.40 12.59 20.45
N GLY A 134 -6.71 12.79 20.33
CA GLY A 134 -7.38 14.00 20.83
C GLY A 134 -7.25 14.15 22.35
N MET A 135 -7.35 13.05 23.09
CA MET A 135 -7.16 13.08 24.55
C MET A 135 -5.71 13.41 24.94
N VAL A 136 -4.73 12.74 24.32
CA VAL A 136 -3.30 12.97 24.60
C VAL A 136 -2.89 14.37 24.20
N GLU A 137 -3.34 14.86 23.04
CA GLU A 137 -3.12 16.22 22.59
C GLU A 137 -3.67 17.24 23.61
N ASN A 138 -4.91 17.06 24.07
CA ASN A 138 -5.52 17.96 25.06
C ASN A 138 -4.79 17.99 26.40
N LYS A 139 -4.17 16.88 26.81
CA LYS A 139 -3.42 16.82 28.06
C LYS A 139 -2.01 17.41 27.91
N THR A 140 -1.31 17.03 26.85
CA THR A 140 0.05 17.50 26.58
C THR A 140 0.09 19.00 26.31
N LYS A 141 -0.94 19.56 25.64
CA LYS A 141 -1.08 21.01 25.39
C LYS A 141 -1.24 21.87 26.65
N LYS A 142 -1.53 21.29 27.82
CA LYS A 142 -1.63 22.06 29.08
C LYS A 142 -0.31 22.68 29.51
N HIS A 143 0.81 22.15 28.99
CA HIS A 143 2.15 22.63 29.27
C HIS A 143 2.85 22.97 27.97
N ALA A 144 3.62 24.06 27.96
CA ALA A 144 4.48 24.40 26.83
C ALA A 144 5.70 23.48 26.82
N HIS A 145 6.00 22.90 25.66
CA HIS A 145 7.16 22.04 25.46
C HIS A 145 8.19 22.78 24.62
N ASN A 146 9.33 23.12 25.22
CA ASN A 146 10.36 23.93 24.56
C ASN A 146 11.30 23.10 23.67
N THR A 147 11.24 21.77 23.75
CA THR A 147 12.04 20.86 22.92
C THR A 147 11.20 19.66 22.47
N LEU A 148 11.65 19.02 21.39
CA LEU A 148 11.04 17.81 20.86
C LEU A 148 11.12 16.65 21.87
N ASP A 149 12.20 16.55 22.63
CA ASP A 149 12.39 15.47 23.60
C ASP A 149 11.43 15.60 24.79
N PHE A 150 11.16 16.82 25.26
CA PHE A 150 10.13 17.05 26.29
C PHE A 150 8.74 16.67 25.79
N LEU A 151 8.39 17.04 24.55
CA LEU A 151 7.11 16.67 23.97
C LEU A 151 6.97 15.15 23.83
N ARG A 152 8.01 14.46 23.35
CA ARG A 152 8.03 13.00 23.24
C ARG A 152 7.84 12.34 24.61
N ALA A 153 8.58 12.79 25.62
CA ALA A 153 8.48 12.26 26.98
C ALA A 153 7.06 12.45 27.54
N ALA A 154 6.46 13.64 27.37
CA ALA A 154 5.10 13.93 27.82
C ALA A 154 4.05 13.04 27.13
N ILE A 155 4.17 12.81 25.82
CA ILE A 155 3.27 11.90 25.09
C ILE A 155 3.38 10.48 25.65
N VAL A 156 4.62 9.96 25.82
CA VAL A 156 4.86 8.61 26.35
C VAL A 156 4.30 8.45 27.75
N GLU A 157 4.51 9.45 28.61
CA GLU A 157 3.97 9.48 29.98
C GLU A 157 2.43 9.46 29.99
N GLU A 158 1.78 10.24 29.13
CA GLU A 158 0.32 10.27 29.06
C GLU A 158 -0.30 8.94 28.60
N PHE A 159 0.37 8.24 27.67
CA PHE A 159 -0.04 6.89 27.29
C PHE A 159 0.21 5.88 28.41
N ALA A 160 1.35 5.96 29.10
CA ALA A 160 1.70 5.04 30.19
C ALA A 160 0.74 5.18 31.40
N ASN A 161 0.31 6.41 31.70
CA ASN A 161 -0.63 6.71 32.77
C ASN A 161 -2.10 6.49 32.38
N MET A 162 -2.37 6.04 31.16
CA MET A 162 -3.73 5.82 30.68
C MET A 162 -4.37 4.62 31.38
N LYS A 163 -5.51 4.85 32.03
CA LYS A 163 -6.21 3.79 32.72
C LYS A 163 -6.84 2.81 31.73
N LYS A 164 -6.83 1.52 32.08
CA LYS A 164 -7.35 0.43 31.23
C LYS A 164 -8.85 0.56 30.94
N ASP A 165 -9.63 1.12 31.86
CA ASP A 165 -11.07 1.37 31.67
C ASP A 165 -11.34 2.40 30.56
N VAL A 166 -10.49 3.44 30.48
CA VAL A 166 -10.56 4.43 29.40
C VAL A 166 -10.29 3.78 28.05
N VAL A 167 -9.26 2.91 27.98
CA VAL A 167 -8.93 2.16 26.77
C VAL A 167 -10.08 1.24 26.36
N ALA A 168 -10.61 0.46 27.31
CA ALA A 168 -11.72 -0.46 27.06
C ALA A 168 -12.97 0.27 26.57
N LYS A 169 -13.29 1.44 27.16
CA LYS A 169 -14.44 2.26 26.75
C LYS A 169 -14.25 2.86 25.36
N ALA A 170 -13.05 3.34 25.03
CA ALA A 170 -12.77 3.84 23.69
C ALA A 170 -12.92 2.73 22.64
N CYS A 171 -12.41 1.54 22.91
CA CYS A 171 -12.50 0.40 22.00
C CYS A 171 -13.94 -0.17 21.90
N SER A 172 -14.76 -0.10 22.95
CA SER A 172 -16.14 -0.60 22.89
C SER A 172 -17.02 0.20 21.93
N HIS A 173 -16.68 1.47 21.67
CA HIS A 173 -17.38 2.33 20.71
C HIS A 173 -17.11 1.96 19.25
N PHE A 174 -16.09 1.15 18.97
CA PHE A 174 -15.69 0.78 17.63
C PHE A 174 -16.83 0.13 16.82
N ARG A 175 -17.53 -0.84 17.42
CA ARG A 175 -18.67 -1.52 16.77
C ARG A 175 -19.77 -0.53 16.41
N HIS A 176 -20.16 0.31 17.36
CA HIS A 176 -21.21 1.30 17.14
C HIS A 176 -20.83 2.27 16.01
N ARG A 177 -19.57 2.74 15.96
CA ARG A 177 -19.09 3.60 14.88
C ARG A 177 -19.17 2.92 13.51
N LEU A 178 -18.83 1.63 13.41
CA LEU A 178 -19.00 0.86 12.17
C LEU A 178 -20.47 0.78 11.75
N GLU A 179 -21.38 0.50 12.69
CA GLU A 179 -22.82 0.46 12.42
C GLU A 179 -23.33 1.82 11.91
N THR A 180 -22.86 2.94 12.47
CA THR A 180 -23.20 4.28 12.01
C THR A 180 -22.66 4.57 10.62
N VAL A 181 -21.43 4.14 10.30
CA VAL A 181 -20.87 4.27 8.93
C VAL A 181 -21.69 3.47 7.93
N VAL A 182 -22.13 2.26 8.29
CA VAL A 182 -23.02 1.43 7.45
C VAL A 182 -24.38 2.12 7.27
N ALA A 183 -24.97 2.67 8.34
CA ALA A 183 -26.24 3.40 8.27
C ALA A 183 -26.14 4.70 7.44
N ALA A 184 -24.94 5.27 7.32
CA ALA A 184 -24.63 6.43 6.49
C ALA A 184 -24.20 6.05 5.06
N ASP A 185 -24.37 4.78 4.64
CA ASP A 185 -23.95 4.27 3.33
C ASP A 185 -22.47 4.55 3.01
N GLY A 186 -21.60 4.46 4.03
CA GLY A 186 -20.18 4.77 3.92
C GLY A 186 -19.83 6.26 4.02
N GLY A 187 -20.79 7.11 4.36
CA GLY A 187 -20.58 8.53 4.63
C GLY A 187 -19.81 8.81 5.92
N TYR A 188 -19.36 10.05 6.07
CA TYR A 188 -18.73 10.52 7.30
C TYR A 188 -19.73 10.54 8.47
N ILE A 189 -19.24 10.20 9.66
CA ILE A 189 -20.04 10.18 10.88
C ILE A 189 -19.58 11.29 11.82
N GLU A 190 -20.49 11.81 12.63
CA GLU A 190 -20.14 12.84 13.61
C GLU A 190 -19.19 12.28 14.70
N LYS A 191 -18.41 13.18 15.31
CA LYS A 191 -17.42 12.85 16.34
C LYS A 191 -18.07 12.56 17.69
#